data_AF-A0A851UIY0-F1
#
_entry.id   AF-A0A851UIY0-F1
#
_cell.length_a   1.000
_cell.length_b   1.000
_cell.length_c   1.000
_cell.angle_alpha   90.00
_cell.angle_beta   90.00
_cell.angle_gamma   90.00
#
_symmetry.space_group_name_H-M   'P 1'
#
loop_
_entity.id
_entity.type
_entity.pdbx_description
1 polymer ?
#
loop_
_entity_poly.entity_id
_entity_poly.type
_entity_poly.pdbx_seq_one_letter_code
_entity_poly.pdbx_strand_id
1 'polypeptide(L)'
;DSRAVRASEKEINIQWYIPSVAKPSNDTDTKVLLLYAYNINPIKVSEITVFSPTSVFSGLLRIPLARILSLREKLSSLKEQVELLMQGSKSFSTSVPPSFLKQSETFKISPSNKPKMSDAKLHLDEKTEEIAKRCLSEVKALLSVRPALSSPLTEIPFAVTLQLITNLEDMFDLSNGCKITEESLTDWIISLLH
;
A
#
# COMPACT_ATOMS: atom_id res chain seq x y z
N ASP A 1 -18.73 8.97 -13.55
CA ASP A 1 -17.94 10.16 -13.92
C ASP A 1 -17.25 10.78 -12.72
N SER A 2 -16.07 10.25 -12.38
CA SER A 2 -15.12 10.92 -11.51
C SER A 2 -14.26 11.83 -12.39
N ARG A 3 -14.66 13.09 -12.56
CA ARG A 3 -13.74 14.09 -13.12
C ARG A 3 -12.73 14.43 -12.03
N ALA A 4 -11.43 14.39 -12.34
CA ALA A 4 -10.37 14.85 -11.45
C ALA A 4 -10.43 16.38 -11.29
N VAL A 5 -11.41 16.88 -10.53
CA VAL A 5 -11.66 18.31 -10.34
C VAL A 5 -10.88 18.84 -9.12
N ARG A 6 -10.59 17.98 -8.14
CA ARG A 6 -9.89 18.32 -6.90
C ARG A 6 -9.13 17.13 -6.32
N ALA A 7 -7.92 17.38 -5.84
CA ALA A 7 -7.17 16.54 -4.92
C ALA A 7 -6.92 17.38 -3.66
N SER A 8 -7.68 17.12 -2.59
CA SER A 8 -7.57 17.90 -1.34
C SER A 8 -6.34 17.54 -0.51
N GLU A 9 -5.73 16.39 -0.82
CA GLU A 9 -4.60 15.79 -0.11
C GLU A 9 -3.52 15.38 -1.13
N LYS A 10 -2.34 15.04 -0.62
CA LYS A 10 -1.29 14.42 -1.41
C LYS A 10 -1.73 13.03 -1.83
N GLU A 11 -1.69 12.72 -3.12
CA GLU A 11 -2.09 11.39 -3.61
C GLU A 11 -1.22 10.92 -4.78
N ILE A 12 -1.11 9.60 -4.91
CA ILE A 12 -0.58 8.94 -6.09
C ILE A 12 -1.66 8.01 -6.66
N ASN A 13 -1.86 8.11 -7.97
CA ASN A 13 -2.75 7.28 -8.75
C ASN A 13 -1.91 6.40 -9.66
N ILE A 14 -2.22 5.11 -9.69
CA ILE A 14 -1.48 4.06 -10.37
C ILE A 14 -2.43 3.26 -11.24
N GLN A 15 -2.00 2.94 -12.46
CA GLN A 15 -2.72 2.10 -13.39
C GLN A 15 -1.76 1.15 -14.10
N TRP A 16 -2.20 -0.08 -14.32
CA TRP A 16 -1.43 -1.07 -15.08
C TRP A 16 -1.96 -1.20 -16.51
N TYR A 17 -1.04 -1.45 -17.44
CA TYR A 17 -1.35 -1.81 -18.81
C TYR A 17 -0.50 -3.01 -19.24
N ILE A 18 -1.16 -4.04 -19.75
CA ILE A 18 -0.53 -5.25 -20.28
C ILE A 18 -0.52 -5.11 -21.81
N PRO A 19 0.65 -4.88 -22.45
CA PRO A 19 0.71 -4.78 -23.89
C PRO A 19 0.24 -6.08 -24.55
N SER A 20 -0.61 -5.97 -25.57
CA SER A 20 -1.00 -7.12 -26.39
C SER A 20 0.26 -7.79 -26.96
N VAL A 21 0.33 -9.11 -26.84
CA VAL A 21 1.42 -9.98 -27.31
C VAL A 21 1.50 -9.95 -28.84
N ALA A 22 2.01 -8.86 -29.43
CA ALA A 22 2.26 -8.76 -30.85
C ALA A 22 3.67 -9.27 -31.16
N LYS A 23 3.71 -10.53 -31.61
CA LYS A 23 4.88 -11.35 -31.99
C LYS A 23 5.88 -11.62 -30.86
N PRO A 24 6.32 -12.87 -30.68
CA PRO A 24 7.46 -13.16 -29.82
C PRO A 24 8.70 -12.50 -30.45
N SER A 25 9.11 -11.35 -29.92
CA SER A 25 10.51 -10.97 -30.01
C SER A 25 11.28 -11.91 -29.09
N ASN A 26 12.55 -12.17 -29.40
CA ASN A 26 13.42 -13.09 -28.65
C ASN A 26 13.69 -12.66 -27.18
N ASP A 27 12.95 -11.68 -26.66
CA ASP A 27 13.02 -11.17 -25.29
C ASP A 27 11.99 -11.97 -24.47
N THR A 28 12.45 -13.01 -23.77
CA THR A 28 11.61 -14.02 -23.09
C THR A 28 10.81 -13.49 -21.90
N ASP A 29 11.03 -12.24 -21.47
CA ASP A 29 10.34 -11.65 -20.33
C ASP A 29 9.21 -10.73 -20.77
N THR A 30 7.96 -11.18 -20.57
CA THR A 30 6.78 -10.33 -20.71
C THR A 30 6.88 -9.15 -19.76
N LYS A 31 6.89 -7.92 -20.30
CA LYS A 31 6.95 -6.67 -19.53
C LYS A 31 5.59 -5.98 -19.57
N VAL A 32 5.13 -5.52 -18.42
CA VAL A 32 3.91 -4.72 -18.28
C VAL A 32 4.28 -3.27 -17.97
N LEU A 33 3.36 -2.34 -18.22
CA LEU A 33 3.55 -0.92 -17.96
C LEU A 33 2.83 -0.53 -16.66
N LEU A 34 3.58 0.05 -15.74
CA LEU A 34 3.03 0.84 -14.63
C LEU A 34 2.90 2.28 -15.12
N LEU A 35 1.70 2.83 -15.16
CA LEU A 35 1.45 4.26 -15.35
C LEU A 35 1.16 4.87 -13.98
N TYR A 36 1.76 6.02 -13.68
CA TYR A 36 1.52 6.70 -12.41
C TYR A 36 1.38 8.21 -12.61
N ALA A 37 0.61 8.83 -11.73
CA ALA A 37 0.53 10.28 -11.59
C ALA A 37 0.37 10.64 -10.12
N TYR A 38 1.11 11.64 -9.64
CA TYR A 38 1.03 12.10 -8.26
C TYR A 38 1.07 13.62 -8.16
N ASN A 39 0.55 14.13 -7.06
CA ASN A 39 0.70 15.52 -6.67
C ASN A 39 1.52 15.63 -5.39
N ILE A 40 2.25 16.74 -5.24
CA ILE A 40 2.99 17.06 -4.00
C ILE A 40 2.28 18.11 -3.14
N ASN A 41 1.30 18.81 -3.71
CA ASN A 41 0.44 19.79 -3.02
C ASN A 41 -1.03 19.52 -3.39
N PRO A 42 -2.02 19.90 -2.55
CA PRO A 42 -3.43 19.87 -2.93
C PRO A 42 -3.71 20.68 -4.20
N ILE A 43 -4.55 20.15 -5.09
CA ILE A 43 -4.88 20.76 -6.39
C ILE A 43 -6.38 21.00 -6.50
N LYS A 44 -6.74 22.18 -7.01
CA LYS A 44 -8.12 22.54 -7.33
C LYS A 44 -8.17 23.01 -8.79
N VAL A 45 -8.70 22.18 -9.69
CA VAL A 45 -8.71 22.43 -11.14
C VAL A 45 -9.67 23.56 -11.55
N SER A 46 -10.52 24.04 -10.63
CA SER A 46 -11.44 25.16 -10.89
C SER A 46 -10.75 26.52 -11.10
N GLU A 47 -9.46 26.64 -10.81
CA GLU A 47 -8.69 27.88 -10.98
C GLU A 47 -7.46 27.58 -11.85
N ILE A 48 -7.62 27.67 -13.18
CA ILE A 48 -6.53 27.52 -14.17
C ILE A 48 -5.35 28.48 -13.85
N THR A 49 -5.62 29.57 -13.13
CA THR A 49 -4.64 30.55 -12.64
C THR A 49 -3.82 30.11 -11.43
N VAL A 50 -4.23 29.08 -10.69
CA VAL A 50 -3.55 28.56 -9.48
C VAL A 50 -2.94 27.17 -9.72
N PHE A 51 -3.17 26.58 -10.89
CA PHE A 51 -2.51 25.34 -11.30
C PHE A 51 -1.01 25.62 -11.48
N SER A 52 -0.19 25.23 -10.50
CA SER A 52 1.26 25.22 -10.67
C SER A 52 1.65 23.86 -11.28
N PRO A 53 2.16 23.83 -12.53
CA PRO A 53 2.61 22.58 -13.15
C PRO A 53 3.74 21.90 -12.36
N THR A 54 4.38 22.63 -11.44
CA THR A 54 5.43 22.14 -10.54
C THR A 54 4.91 21.20 -9.44
N SER A 55 3.60 21.08 -9.27
CA SER A 55 2.99 20.28 -8.19
C SER A 55 2.43 18.94 -8.65
N VAL A 56 2.42 18.65 -9.96
CA VAL A 56 1.86 17.43 -10.57
C VAL A 56 2.93 16.75 -11.40
N PHE A 57 3.08 15.44 -11.21
CA PHE A 57 4.03 14.61 -11.91
C PHE A 57 3.34 13.37 -12.45
N SER A 58 3.86 12.83 -13.56
CA SER A 58 3.38 11.58 -14.13
C SER A 58 4.51 10.87 -14.85
N GLY A 59 4.44 9.55 -14.93
CA GLY A 59 5.43 8.77 -15.63
C GLY A 59 4.97 7.34 -15.91
N LEU A 60 5.90 6.56 -16.46
CA LEU A 60 5.70 5.15 -16.73
C LEU A 60 6.94 4.34 -16.34
N LEU A 61 6.73 3.10 -15.89
CA LEU A 61 7.78 2.10 -15.70
C LEU A 61 7.46 0.83 -16.49
N ARG A 62 8.51 0.16 -16.97
CA ARG A 62 8.40 -1.18 -17.57
C ARG A 62 8.90 -2.21 -16.58
N ILE A 63 8.02 -3.09 -16.15
CA ILE A 63 8.32 -4.06 -15.09
C ILE A 63 8.07 -5.48 -15.62
N PRO A 64 9.01 -6.43 -15.44
CA PRO A 64 8.80 -7.82 -15.80
C PRO A 64 7.61 -8.43 -15.02
N LEU A 65 6.69 -9.08 -15.73
CA LEU A 65 5.47 -9.64 -15.15
C LEU A 65 5.79 -10.65 -14.03
N ALA A 66 6.79 -11.51 -14.24
CA ALA A 66 7.20 -12.50 -13.25
C ALA A 66 7.62 -11.89 -11.91
N ARG A 67 8.25 -10.70 -11.94
CA ARG A 67 8.67 -10.00 -10.72
C ARG A 67 7.47 -9.44 -9.94
N ILE A 68 6.46 -8.94 -10.65
CA ILE A 68 5.22 -8.45 -10.02
C ILE A 68 4.46 -9.59 -9.36
N LEU A 69 4.28 -10.72 -10.06
CA LEU A 69 3.60 -11.89 -9.51
C LEU A 69 4.32 -12.41 -8.26
N SER A 70 5.65 -12.55 -8.31
CA SER A 70 6.45 -12.94 -7.16
C SER A 70 6.35 -11.96 -6.00
N LEU A 71 6.30 -10.65 -6.27
CA LEU A 71 6.12 -9.65 -5.21
C LEU A 71 4.74 -9.74 -4.56
N ARG A 72 3.68 -9.93 -5.34
CA ARG A 72 2.32 -10.08 -4.79
C ARG A 72 2.20 -11.27 -3.86
N GLU A 73 2.79 -12.41 -4.22
CA GLU A 73 2.84 -13.60 -3.35
C GLU A 73 3.55 -13.29 -2.03
N LYS A 74 4.68 -12.58 -2.09
CA LYS A 74 5.43 -12.17 -0.89
C LYS A 74 4.64 -11.19 -0.01
N LEU A 75 3.95 -10.22 -0.61
CA LEU A 75 3.09 -9.27 0.12
C LEU A 75 1.89 -9.97 0.76
N SER A 76 1.28 -10.94 0.06
CA SER A 76 0.18 -11.75 0.59
C SER A 76 0.64 -12.55 1.81
N SER A 77 1.80 -13.20 1.71
CA SER A 77 2.38 -13.95 2.84
C SER A 77 2.76 -13.06 4.03
N LEU A 78 3.21 -11.83 3.77
CA LEU A 78 3.48 -10.84 4.82
C LEU A 78 2.18 -10.39 5.51
N LYS A 79 1.13 -10.12 4.73
CA LYS A 79 -0.19 -9.73 5.24
C LYS A 79 -0.78 -10.79 6.16
N GLU A 80 -0.79 -12.05 5.72
CA GLU A 80 -1.25 -13.19 6.52
C GLU A 80 -0.50 -13.31 7.85
N GLN A 81 0.83 -13.15 7.84
CA GLN A 81 1.65 -13.21 9.06
C GLN A 81 1.31 -12.07 10.03
N VAL A 82 1.14 -10.85 9.53
CA VAL A 82 0.76 -9.71 10.35
C VAL A 82 -0.65 -9.89 10.93
N GLU A 83 -1.60 -10.40 10.16
CA GLU A 83 -2.95 -10.71 10.64
C GLU A 83 -2.93 -11.78 11.75
N LEU A 84 -2.15 -12.84 11.58
CA LEU A 84 -1.99 -13.89 12.59
C LEU A 84 -1.39 -13.35 13.90
N LEU A 85 -0.41 -12.45 13.84
CA LEU A 85 0.15 -11.80 15.03
C LEU A 85 -0.90 -10.96 15.76
N MET A 86 -1.70 -10.18 15.01
CA MET A 86 -2.77 -9.36 15.56
C MET A 86 -3.87 -10.20 16.23
N GLN A 87 -4.18 -11.38 15.68
CA GLN A 87 -5.16 -12.32 16.26
C GLN A 87 -4.58 -13.12 17.42
N GLY A 88 -3.32 -13.55 17.33
CA GLY A 88 -2.60 -14.25 18.39
C GLY A 88 -2.50 -13.43 19.67
N SER A 89 -2.30 -12.11 19.56
CA SER A 89 -2.33 -11.21 20.73
C SER A 89 -3.71 -11.13 21.42
N LYS A 90 -4.81 -11.40 20.72
CA LYS A 90 -6.15 -11.46 21.33
C LYS A 90 -6.44 -12.80 22.02
N SER A 91 -5.76 -13.87 21.63
CA SER A 91 -5.98 -15.22 22.15
C SER A 91 -5.40 -15.48 23.55
N PHE A 92 -4.46 -14.66 24.03
CA PHE A 92 -3.81 -14.87 25.33
C PHE A 92 -4.43 -14.09 26.50
N SER A 93 -5.52 -13.34 26.25
CA SER A 93 -6.27 -12.64 27.30
C SER A 93 -7.63 -13.32 27.56
N THR A 94 -7.58 -14.59 27.98
CA THR A 94 -8.71 -15.27 28.61
C THR A 94 -8.23 -16.10 29.79
N SER A 95 -8.19 -15.47 30.96
CA SER A 95 -8.34 -16.09 32.27
C SER A 95 -9.42 -15.26 32.97
N VAL A 96 -10.57 -15.74 33.46
CA VAL A 96 -11.01 -16.98 34.13
C VAL A 96 -12.55 -17.04 34.00
N PRO A 97 -13.25 -18.20 33.98
CA PRO A 97 -14.71 -18.26 34.17
C PRO A 97 -15.07 -18.33 35.67
N PRO A 98 -16.16 -17.70 36.14
CA PRO A 98 -17.26 -18.56 36.61
C PRO A 98 -18.69 -17.99 36.46
N SER A 99 -19.60 -18.94 36.21
CA SER A 99 -21.00 -19.05 36.67
C SER A 99 -22.01 -17.90 36.45
N PHE A 100 -23.07 -18.25 35.69
CA PHE A 100 -24.49 -17.97 35.94
C PHE A 100 -24.83 -16.93 37.03
N LEU A 101 -25.53 -15.85 36.65
CA LEU A 101 -26.89 -15.52 37.12
C LEU A 101 -27.44 -14.19 36.54
N LYS A 102 -28.68 -14.30 36.04
CA LYS A 102 -29.80 -13.34 35.99
C LYS A 102 -29.83 -12.15 35.01
N GLN A 103 -30.91 -12.21 34.22
CA GLN A 103 -31.56 -11.19 33.39
C GLN A 103 -31.84 -9.86 34.12
N SER A 104 -31.74 -8.76 33.39
CA SER A 104 -32.81 -7.74 33.31
C SER A 104 -32.57 -6.78 32.13
N GLU A 105 -33.64 -6.53 31.38
CA GLU A 105 -33.75 -5.62 30.25
C GLU A 105 -33.41 -4.16 30.59
N THR A 106 -32.82 -3.43 29.63
CA THR A 106 -33.29 -2.11 29.14
C THR A 106 -32.30 -1.61 28.07
N PHE A 107 -32.75 -1.58 26.82
CA PHE A 107 -32.07 -0.91 25.73
C PHE A 107 -32.09 0.62 25.98
N LYS A 108 -30.91 1.22 26.18
CA LYS A 108 -30.69 2.65 25.93
C LYS A 108 -29.57 2.79 24.92
N ILE A 109 -29.98 3.09 23.69
CA ILE A 109 -29.09 3.47 22.59
C ILE A 109 -28.60 4.89 22.89
N SER A 110 -27.31 5.02 23.20
CA SER A 110 -26.58 6.29 23.15
C SER A 110 -25.63 6.24 21.95
N PRO A 111 -25.58 7.26 21.08
CA PRO A 111 -24.65 7.29 19.96
C PRO A 111 -23.29 7.71 20.50
N SER A 112 -22.37 6.76 20.65
CA SER A 112 -21.06 7.02 21.24
C SER A 112 -19.95 6.48 20.37
N ASN A 113 -19.19 7.45 19.83
CA ASN A 113 -17.78 7.40 19.50
C ASN A 113 -17.33 6.54 18.32
N LYS A 114 -16.94 7.28 17.27
CA LYS A 114 -16.02 6.92 16.20
C LYS A 114 -14.96 5.91 16.70
N PRO A 115 -14.64 4.83 15.96
CA PRO A 115 -13.48 4.03 16.30
C PRO A 115 -12.25 4.91 16.06
N LYS A 116 -11.60 5.33 17.14
CA LYS A 116 -10.20 5.73 17.08
C LYS A 116 -9.45 4.51 16.57
N MET A 117 -9.05 4.55 15.30
CA MET A 117 -8.00 3.66 14.80
C MET A 117 -6.82 3.87 15.73
N SER A 118 -6.48 2.84 16.49
CA SER A 118 -5.32 2.85 17.34
C SER A 118 -4.09 2.91 16.45
N ASP A 119 -3.30 3.98 16.56
CA ASP A 119 -1.89 4.05 16.17
C ASP A 119 -1.02 3.11 17.03
N ALA A 120 -1.47 1.88 17.23
CA ALA A 120 -0.70 0.85 17.89
C ALA A 120 0.34 0.38 16.87
N LYS A 121 1.54 0.97 16.96
CA LYS A 121 2.76 0.45 16.32
C LYS A 121 2.78 -1.06 16.53
N LEU A 122 2.58 -1.82 15.46
CA LEU A 122 2.67 -3.28 15.53
C LEU A 122 4.12 -3.60 15.88
N HIS A 123 4.33 -4.18 17.07
CA HIS A 123 5.63 -4.70 17.44
C HIS A 123 5.81 -6.00 16.67
N LEU A 124 6.37 -5.88 15.46
CA LEU A 124 6.69 -7.04 14.63
C LEU A 124 7.71 -7.90 15.37
N ASP A 125 7.58 -9.22 15.24
CA ASP A 125 8.68 -10.11 15.59
C ASP A 125 9.80 -9.97 14.55
N GLU A 126 11.02 -10.33 14.95
CA GLU A 126 12.24 -10.19 14.12
C GLU A 126 12.08 -10.87 12.75
N LYS A 127 11.41 -12.04 12.69
CA LYS A 127 11.22 -12.77 11.44
C LYS A 127 10.25 -12.03 10.52
N THR A 128 9.13 -11.51 11.03
CA THR A 128 8.17 -10.73 10.23
C THR A 128 8.79 -9.42 9.75
N GLU A 129 9.61 -8.76 10.57
CA GLU A 129 10.35 -7.56 10.16
C GLU A 129 11.31 -7.84 9.00
N GLU A 130 12.06 -8.95 9.05
CA GLU A 130 12.96 -9.35 7.96
C GLU A 130 12.22 -9.68 6.66
N ILE A 131 11.03 -10.29 6.76
CA ILE A 131 10.17 -10.53 5.59
C ILE A 131 9.66 -9.21 5.02
N ALA A 132 9.23 -8.27 5.87
CA ALA A 132 8.82 -6.94 5.46
C ALA A 132 9.95 -6.19 4.74
N LYS A 133 11.18 -6.21 5.29
CA LYS A 133 12.36 -5.62 4.65
C LYS A 133 12.62 -6.20 3.27
N ARG A 134 12.53 -7.52 3.11
CA ARG A 134 12.70 -8.18 1.80
C ARG A 134 11.62 -7.78 0.80
N CYS A 135 10.36 -7.72 1.23
CA CYS A 135 9.25 -7.27 0.38
C CYS A 135 9.44 -5.83 -0.07
N LEU A 136 9.74 -4.92 0.86
CA LEU A 136 9.93 -3.50 0.55
C LEU A 136 11.20 -3.25 -0.26
N SER A 137 12.24 -4.06 -0.10
CA SER A 137 13.43 -4.02 -0.96
C SER A 137 13.10 -4.37 -2.40
N GLU A 138 12.22 -5.35 -2.59
CA GLU A 138 11.72 -5.74 -3.90
C GLU A 138 10.85 -4.64 -4.51
N VAL A 139 9.93 -4.03 -3.74
CA VAL A 139 9.16 -2.84 -4.17
C VAL A 139 10.10 -1.71 -4.62
N LYS A 140 11.11 -1.39 -3.79
CA LYS A 140 12.15 -0.41 -4.11
C LYS A 140 12.85 -0.74 -5.42
N ALA A 141 13.26 -1.99 -5.62
CA ALA A 141 13.94 -2.42 -6.82
C ALA A 141 13.07 -2.28 -8.08
N LEU A 142 11.77 -2.57 -7.98
CA LEU A 142 10.85 -2.48 -9.13
C LEU A 142 10.47 -1.05 -9.49
N LEU A 143 10.35 -0.16 -8.50
CA LEU A 143 9.97 1.23 -8.72
C LEU A 143 11.15 2.15 -9.03
N SER A 144 12.37 1.76 -8.63
CA SER A 144 13.58 2.53 -8.90
C SER A 144 13.83 2.65 -10.41
N VAL A 145 14.12 3.88 -10.87
CA VAL A 145 14.47 4.18 -12.27
C VAL A 145 15.68 3.35 -12.76
N ARG A 146 16.55 2.91 -11.83
CA ARG A 146 17.64 1.95 -12.10
C ARG A 146 17.55 0.72 -11.18
N PRO A 147 16.77 -0.31 -11.56
CA PRO A 147 16.59 -1.51 -10.75
C PRO A 147 17.89 -2.24 -10.39
N ALA A 148 18.86 -2.28 -11.32
CA ALA A 148 20.11 -3.02 -11.14
C ALA A 148 21.06 -2.44 -10.07
N LEU A 149 20.79 -1.23 -9.58
CA LEU A 149 21.61 -0.55 -8.57
C LEU A 149 20.92 -0.40 -7.21
N SER A 150 19.67 -0.89 -7.07
CA SER A 150 18.95 -0.73 -5.80
C SER A 150 19.54 -1.66 -4.75
N SER A 151 20.20 -1.09 -3.75
CA SER A 151 20.59 -1.83 -2.55
C SER A 151 19.33 -2.26 -1.76
N PRO A 152 19.37 -3.44 -1.12
CA PRO A 152 18.32 -3.86 -0.21
C PRO A 152 18.15 -2.82 0.92
N LEU A 153 16.95 -2.73 1.45
CA LEU A 153 16.65 -1.88 2.60
C LEU A 153 17.33 -2.43 3.85
N THR A 154 17.99 -1.53 4.59
CA THR A 154 18.54 -1.82 5.92
C THR A 154 17.48 -1.66 7.00
N GLU A 155 16.54 -0.73 6.79
CA GLU A 155 15.48 -0.38 7.73
C GLU A 155 14.15 -0.19 7.00
N ILE A 156 13.05 -0.35 7.73
CA ILE A 156 11.71 -0.12 7.18
C ILE A 156 11.44 1.40 7.17
N PRO A 157 11.07 2.01 6.02
CA PRO A 157 10.95 3.46 5.85
C PRO A 157 9.78 4.11 6.59
N PHE A 158 8.83 3.31 7.08
CA PHE A 158 7.65 3.77 7.81
C PHE A 158 7.17 2.69 8.80
N ALA A 159 6.30 3.06 9.73
CA ALA A 159 5.70 2.09 10.65
C ALA A 159 4.79 1.13 9.86
N VAL A 160 5.07 -0.17 9.89
CA VAL A 160 4.25 -1.17 9.19
C VAL A 160 2.89 -1.29 9.85
N THR A 161 1.83 -1.09 9.07
CA THR A 161 0.44 -1.36 9.46
C THR A 161 -0.18 -2.34 8.47
N LEU A 162 -1.24 -3.05 8.89
CA LEU A 162 -1.99 -3.92 7.97
C LEU A 162 -2.58 -3.15 6.78
N GLN A 163 -2.99 -1.90 7.00
CA GLN A 163 -3.50 -1.02 5.96
C GLN A 163 -2.43 -0.71 4.92
N LEU A 164 -1.21 -0.39 5.34
CA LEU A 164 -0.08 -0.13 4.45
C LEU A 164 0.26 -1.33 3.57
N ILE A 165 0.28 -2.53 4.16
CA ILE A 165 0.55 -3.77 3.42
C ILE A 165 -0.57 -4.00 2.38
N THR A 166 -1.83 -3.76 2.76
CA THR A 166 -2.96 -3.87 1.84
C THR A 166 -2.87 -2.84 0.71
N ASN A 167 -2.55 -1.58 1.02
CA ASN A 167 -2.34 -0.54 0.01
C ASN A 167 -1.21 -0.91 -0.97
N LEU A 168 -0.11 -1.51 -0.47
CA LEU A 168 0.97 -2.02 -1.31
C LEU A 168 0.54 -3.21 -2.17
N GLU A 169 -0.24 -4.13 -1.62
CA GLU A 169 -0.77 -5.27 -2.37
C GLU A 169 -1.69 -4.80 -3.51
N ASP A 170 -2.61 -3.88 -3.21
CA ASP A 170 -3.54 -3.28 -4.16
C ASP A 170 -2.79 -2.49 -5.24
N MET A 171 -1.69 -1.83 -4.90
CA MET A 171 -0.83 -1.12 -5.86
C MET A 171 -0.29 -2.03 -6.96
N PHE A 172 0.00 -3.30 -6.64
CA PHE A 172 0.51 -4.29 -7.59
C PHE A 172 -0.60 -5.18 -8.18
N ASP A 173 -1.88 -4.91 -7.93
CA ASP A 173 -2.95 -5.57 -8.67
C ASP A 173 -3.00 -5.05 -10.11
N LEU A 174 -2.68 -5.91 -11.06
CA LEU A 174 -2.66 -5.57 -12.48
C LEU A 174 -4.06 -5.28 -13.05
N SER A 175 -5.11 -5.73 -12.37
CA SER A 175 -6.50 -5.64 -12.83
C SER A 175 -7.13 -4.30 -12.45
N ASN A 176 -6.82 -3.85 -11.24
CA ASN A 176 -7.40 -2.67 -10.64
C ASN A 176 -6.28 -1.66 -10.41
N GLY A 177 -6.39 -0.48 -11.01
CA GLY A 177 -5.52 0.63 -10.61
C GLY A 177 -5.65 0.92 -9.11
N CYS A 178 -4.71 1.66 -8.56
CA CYS A 178 -4.67 1.98 -7.13
C CYS A 178 -4.58 3.49 -6.92
N LYS A 179 -5.24 3.98 -5.87
CA LYS A 179 -5.10 5.35 -5.37
C LYS A 179 -4.63 5.30 -3.93
N ILE A 180 -3.48 5.91 -3.65
CA ILE A 180 -2.88 5.97 -2.32
C ILE A 180 -2.87 7.43 -1.88
N THR A 181 -3.41 7.70 -0.69
CA THR A 181 -3.43 9.03 -0.04
C THR A 181 -2.67 9.05 1.28
N GLU A 182 -2.16 7.89 1.73
CA GLU A 182 -1.41 7.78 2.97
C GLU A 182 -0.04 8.46 2.82
N GLU A 183 0.23 9.48 3.64
CA GLU A 183 1.37 10.39 3.47
C GLU A 183 2.71 9.66 3.50
N SER A 184 2.96 8.80 4.50
CA SER A 184 4.23 8.07 4.67
C SER A 184 4.53 7.15 3.49
N LEU A 185 3.53 6.43 3.00
CA LEU A 185 3.65 5.53 1.85
C LEU A 185 3.81 6.31 0.55
N THR A 186 3.03 7.37 0.39
CA THR A 186 3.05 8.23 -0.80
C THR A 186 4.41 8.92 -0.93
N ASP A 187 4.94 9.47 0.15
CA ASP A 187 6.28 10.09 0.21
C ASP A 187 7.37 9.10 -0.17
N TRP A 188 7.30 7.90 0.40
CA TRP A 188 8.27 6.86 0.10
C TRP A 188 8.20 6.43 -1.37
N ILE A 189 7.01 6.14 -1.91
CA ILE A 189 6.86 5.75 -3.33
C ILE A 189 7.36 6.87 -4.25
N ILE A 190 7.02 8.13 -3.99
CA ILE A 190 7.50 9.27 -4.78
C ILE A 190 9.03 9.35 -4.75
N SER A 191 9.65 9.09 -3.60
CA SER A 191 11.12 9.08 -3.48
C SER A 191 11.80 7.98 -4.31
N LEU A 192 11.07 6.93 -4.71
CA LEU A 192 11.57 5.84 -5.55
C LEU A 192 11.42 6.13 -7.05
N LEU A 193 10.39 6.90 -7.41
CA LEU A 193 10.05 7.25 -8.79
C LEU A 193 10.87 8.42 -9.34
N HIS A 194 11.61 9.12 -8.49
CA HIS A 194 12.39 10.33 -8.81
C HIS A 194 13.92 10.08 -8.78
#